data_AF-A0A0Q9TUG0-F1
#
_entry.id   AF-A0A0Q9TUG0-F1
#
_cell.length_a   1.000
_cell.length_b   1.000
_cell.length_c   1.000
_cell.angle_alpha   90.00
_cell.angle_beta   90.00
_cell.angle_gamma   90.00
#
_symmetry.space_group_name_H-M   'P 1'
#
loop_
_entity.id
_entity.type
_entity.pdbx_description
1 polymer ?
#
loop_
_entity_poly.entity_id
_entity_poly.type
_entity_poly.pdbx_seq_one_letter_code
_entity_poly.pdbx_strand_id
1 'polypeptide(L)'
;MSAALSGSGLVMLTRVTLKVLRVPCRTPGVGAVTAGSAETARWVADNFGLVRVRSMEWVARGAVGEVHRLVTDTGAYAVKRAFWREDPDGVVESRARHEVAFVERCLGAGLLAPRPVLARDGSVLVRDASGTGWRVHVFAPGVVPDRSDLAAQRWVLGQGALIHGLALDPAPGDTVHAPYTASTVDWAELAALAVAVGTEWRHE
;
A
#
# COMPACT_ATOMS: atom_id res chain seq x y z
N MET A 1 41.18 -20.29 21.61
CA MET A 1 40.67 -21.33 20.68
C MET A 1 39.17 -21.10 20.55
N SER A 2 38.70 -20.13 19.75
CA SER A 2 38.54 -20.16 18.29
C SER A 2 38.03 -21.49 17.77
N ALA A 3 36.72 -21.58 17.57
CA ALA A 3 36.07 -22.51 16.66
C ALA A 3 35.18 -21.66 15.75
N ALA A 4 35.70 -21.43 14.55
CA ALA A 4 34.98 -20.85 13.43
C ALA A 4 33.89 -21.83 12.97
N LEU A 5 32.66 -21.35 12.80
CA LEU A 5 31.68 -21.98 11.92
C LEU A 5 31.47 -21.06 10.73
N SER A 6 32.19 -21.41 9.68
CA SER A 6 31.95 -21.01 8.30
C SER A 6 30.51 -21.38 7.93
N GLY A 7 29.74 -20.37 7.55
CA GLY A 7 28.37 -20.51 7.07
C GLY A 7 28.17 -19.58 5.88
N SER A 8 28.65 -20.00 4.71
CA SER A 8 28.29 -19.43 3.43
C SER A 8 26.77 -19.56 3.22
N GLY A 9 26.03 -18.52 3.59
CA GLY A 9 24.61 -18.37 3.32
C GLY A 9 24.41 -17.18 2.40
N LEU A 10 24.09 -17.46 1.14
CA LEU A 10 23.72 -16.52 0.10
C LEU A 10 22.70 -15.49 0.64
N VAL A 11 23.14 -14.24 0.85
CA VAL A 11 22.28 -13.16 1.36
C VAL A 11 21.41 -12.64 0.21
N MET A 12 20.15 -13.05 0.21
CA MET A 12 19.14 -12.50 -0.68
C MET A 12 18.78 -11.09 -0.18
N LEU A 13 19.25 -10.07 -0.89
CA LEU A 13 18.81 -8.67 -0.75
C LEU A 13 17.28 -8.62 -0.83
N THR A 14 16.62 -8.56 0.32
CA THR A 14 15.17 -8.65 0.39
C THR A 14 14.59 -7.24 0.30
N ARG A 15 13.93 -6.99 -0.83
CA ARG A 15 13.21 -5.77 -1.17
C ARG A 15 12.22 -5.41 -0.08
N VAL A 16 12.37 -4.24 0.53
CA VAL A 16 11.22 -3.47 1.05
C VAL A 16 10.38 -3.12 -0.16
N THR A 17 9.42 -3.99 -0.47
CA THR A 17 8.48 -3.76 -1.56
C THR A 17 7.27 -3.10 -0.94
N LEU A 18 7.32 -1.77 -0.82
CA LEU A 18 6.14 -0.99 -1.19
C LEU A 18 5.84 -1.48 -2.59
N LYS A 19 4.84 -2.37 -2.74
CA LYS A 19 4.48 -2.97 -4.01
C LYS A 19 3.84 -1.89 -4.86
N VAL A 20 4.68 -0.96 -5.35
CA VAL A 20 4.47 -0.23 -6.57
C VAL A 20 4.44 -1.31 -7.63
N LEU A 21 3.22 -1.78 -7.89
CA LEU A 21 2.95 -2.86 -8.82
C LEU A 21 3.56 -2.47 -10.15
N ARG A 22 4.59 -3.19 -10.58
CA ARG A 22 5.01 -3.21 -11.98
C ARG A 22 3.84 -3.79 -12.77
N VAL A 23 3.00 -2.93 -13.32
CA VAL A 23 2.07 -3.31 -14.38
C VAL A 23 2.63 -2.67 -15.65
N PRO A 24 3.30 -3.43 -16.54
CA PRO A 24 3.49 -2.95 -17.89
C PRO A 24 2.10 -2.68 -18.45
N CYS A 25 1.90 -1.48 -18.99
CA CYS A 25 0.74 -1.15 -19.81
C CYS A 25 0.81 -2.08 -21.05
N ARG A 26 0.29 -3.31 -20.92
CA ARG A 26 0.10 -4.20 -22.05
C ARG A 26 -1.20 -3.80 -22.72
N THR A 27 -1.10 -3.46 -24.00
CA THR A 27 -2.23 -3.50 -24.93
C THR A 27 -2.98 -4.82 -24.72
N PRO A 28 -4.32 -4.84 -24.63
CA PRO A 28 -5.04 -6.07 -24.30
C PRO A 28 -4.83 -7.10 -25.41
N GLY A 29 -4.18 -8.21 -25.07
CA GLY A 29 -4.32 -9.46 -25.80
C GLY A 29 -5.72 -10.02 -25.54
N VAL A 30 -6.35 -10.55 -26.58
CA VAL A 30 -7.72 -11.06 -26.60
C VAL A 30 -7.91 -12.14 -25.52
N GLY A 31 -8.45 -11.74 -24.38
CA GLY A 31 -8.83 -12.57 -23.25
C GLY A 31 -9.59 -11.68 -22.26
N ALA A 32 -10.87 -11.98 -22.02
CA ALA A 32 -11.85 -11.09 -21.41
C ALA A 32 -11.35 -10.38 -20.13
N VAL A 33 -11.03 -9.09 -20.26
CA VAL A 33 -10.81 -8.17 -19.14
C VAL A 33 -12.18 -7.68 -18.70
N THR A 34 -12.65 -8.12 -17.54
CA THR A 34 -13.87 -7.56 -16.95
C THR A 34 -13.59 -6.12 -16.54
N ALA A 35 -14.02 -5.17 -17.38
CA ALA A 35 -14.44 -3.87 -16.86
C ALA A 35 -15.33 -4.13 -15.63
N GLY A 36 -15.11 -3.44 -14.52
CA GLY A 36 -16.11 -3.42 -13.46
C GLY A 36 -17.44 -3.05 -14.11
N SER A 37 -18.50 -3.87 -13.93
CA SER A 37 -19.75 -3.61 -14.64
C SER A 37 -20.24 -2.21 -14.27
N ALA A 38 -20.91 -1.52 -15.19
CA ALA A 38 -21.49 -0.20 -14.91
C ALA A 38 -22.43 -0.22 -13.68
N GLU A 39 -22.96 -1.39 -13.34
CA GLU A 39 -23.69 -1.65 -12.10
C GLU A 39 -22.79 -1.62 -10.87
N THR A 40 -21.68 -2.37 -10.85
CA THR A 40 -20.70 -2.32 -9.75
C THR A 40 -20.19 -0.90 -9.52
N ALA A 41 -19.88 -0.17 -10.59
CA ALA A 41 -19.39 1.21 -10.49
C ALA A 41 -20.41 2.13 -9.79
N ARG A 42 -21.69 2.03 -10.17
CA ARG A 42 -22.78 2.79 -9.54
C ARG A 42 -23.00 2.37 -8.10
N TRP A 43 -23.03 1.07 -7.83
CA TRP A 43 -23.19 0.55 -6.47
C TRP A 43 -22.08 1.05 -5.53
N VAL A 44 -20.81 1.01 -5.96
CA VAL A 44 -19.70 1.57 -5.18
C VAL A 44 -19.88 3.07 -4.97
N ALA A 45 -20.21 3.81 -6.03
CA ALA A 45 -20.40 5.25 -5.94
C ALA A 45 -21.51 5.63 -4.94
N ASP A 46 -22.66 4.95 -5.01
CA ASP A 46 -23.80 5.20 -4.13
C ASP A 46 -23.44 4.95 -2.64
N ASN A 47 -22.76 3.84 -2.34
CA ASN A 47 -22.37 3.48 -0.97
C ASN A 47 -21.30 4.41 -0.38
N PHE A 48 -20.38 4.91 -1.21
CA PHE A 48 -19.31 5.83 -0.79
C PHE A 48 -19.67 7.31 -0.96
N GLY A 49 -20.92 7.62 -1.32
CA GLY A 49 -21.36 9.00 -1.52
C GLY A 49 -20.67 9.71 -2.68
N LEU A 50 -20.10 8.94 -3.61
CA LEU A 50 -19.51 9.47 -4.83
C LEU A 50 -20.65 9.79 -5.79
N VAL A 51 -20.73 11.03 -6.24
CA VAL A 51 -21.77 11.46 -7.20
C VAL A 51 -21.54 10.81 -8.57
N ARG A 52 -22.44 11.10 -9.53
CA ARG A 52 -22.50 10.59 -10.92
C ARG A 52 -21.19 9.97 -11.45
N VAL A 53 -21.25 8.65 -11.70
CA VAL A 53 -20.17 7.88 -12.35
C VAL A 53 -20.01 8.27 -13.81
N ARG A 54 -18.76 8.47 -14.24
CA ARG A 54 -18.37 8.70 -15.64
C ARG A 54 -17.76 7.45 -16.26
N SER A 55 -16.86 6.79 -15.55
CA SER A 55 -16.24 5.54 -15.99
C SER A 55 -15.67 4.77 -14.81
N MET A 56 -15.48 3.47 -15.00
CA MET A 56 -14.70 2.62 -14.10
C MET A 56 -13.82 1.71 -14.94
N GLU A 57 -12.51 1.82 -14.77
CA GLU A 57 -11.53 1.04 -15.53
C GLU A 57 -10.67 0.21 -14.59
N TRP A 58 -10.31 -1.00 -15.02
CA TRP A 58 -9.35 -1.82 -14.29
C TRP A 58 -7.95 -1.20 -14.38
N VAL A 59 -7.23 -1.15 -13.25
CA VAL A 59 -5.87 -0.55 -13.18
C VAL A 59 -4.82 -1.61 -12.90
N ALA A 60 -5.04 -2.41 -11.86
CA ALA A 60 -4.03 -3.36 -11.41
C ALA A 60 -4.63 -4.49 -10.59
N ARG A 61 -3.90 -5.60 -10.50
CA ARG A 61 -4.20 -6.70 -9.58
C ARG A 61 -2.96 -7.03 -8.75
N GLY A 62 -3.15 -7.06 -7.44
CA GLY A 62 -2.17 -7.53 -6.46
C GLY A 62 -2.51 -8.92 -5.95
N ALA A 63 -1.71 -9.40 -5.00
CA ALA A 63 -1.98 -10.68 -4.32
C ALA A 63 -3.25 -10.61 -3.43
N VAL A 64 -3.61 -9.41 -2.99
CA VAL A 64 -4.61 -9.17 -1.94
C VAL A 64 -5.90 -8.51 -2.46
N GLY A 65 -6.00 -8.34 -3.77
CA GLY A 65 -7.13 -7.65 -4.39
C GLY A 65 -6.82 -7.11 -5.77
N GLU A 66 -7.81 -6.43 -6.33
CA GLU A 66 -7.72 -5.68 -7.59
C GLU A 66 -8.13 -4.23 -7.37
N VAL A 67 -7.55 -3.34 -8.14
CA VAL A 67 -7.78 -1.90 -8.08
C VAL A 67 -8.34 -1.45 -9.42
N HIS A 68 -9.42 -0.69 -9.33
CA HIS A 68 -10.09 -0.03 -10.43
C HIS A 68 -9.99 1.49 -10.22
N ARG A 69 -9.91 2.25 -11.30
CA ARG A 69 -10.03 3.70 -11.28
C ARG A 69 -11.47 4.06 -11.62
N LEU A 70 -12.17 4.62 -10.65
CA LEU A 70 -13.53 5.14 -10.80
C LEU A 70 -13.44 6.65 -10.99
N VAL A 71 -13.96 7.15 -12.11
CA VAL A 71 -14.07 8.59 -12.38
C VAL A 71 -15.52 9.01 -12.16
N THR A 72 -15.71 10.08 -11.40
CA THR A 72 -17.01 10.72 -11.16
C THR A 72 -16.94 12.22 -11.47
N ASP A 73 -18.04 12.93 -11.28
CA ASP A 73 -18.08 14.40 -11.41
C ASP A 73 -17.21 15.14 -10.39
N THR A 74 -16.86 14.51 -9.27
CA THR A 74 -16.09 15.14 -8.19
C THR A 74 -14.63 14.74 -8.17
N GLY A 75 -14.21 13.80 -9.00
CA GLY A 75 -12.81 13.40 -9.11
C GLY A 75 -12.61 11.95 -9.53
N ALA A 76 -11.38 11.49 -9.33
CA ALA A 76 -10.99 10.11 -9.57
C ALA A 76 -10.68 9.40 -8.26
N TYR A 77 -11.08 8.13 -8.19
CA TYR A 77 -10.96 7.31 -6.99
C TYR A 77 -10.34 5.95 -7.33
N ALA A 78 -9.49 5.45 -6.44
CA ALA A 78 -8.98 4.09 -6.47
C ALA A 78 -9.94 3.20 -5.68
N VAL A 79 -10.68 2.35 -6.40
CA VAL A 79 -11.62 1.38 -5.84
C VAL A 79 -10.92 0.04 -5.73
N LYS A 80 -10.69 -0.43 -4.51
CA LYS A 80 -10.03 -1.72 -4.24
C LYS A 80 -11.07 -2.77 -3.86
N ARG A 81 -11.12 -3.83 -4.65
CA ARG A 81 -11.83 -5.07 -4.32
C ARG A 81 -10.90 -6.00 -3.56
N ALA A 82 -11.24 -6.33 -2.33
CA ALA A 82 -10.47 -7.22 -1.49
C ALA A 82 -10.74 -8.70 -1.84
N PHE A 83 -9.70 -9.54 -1.79
CA PHE A 83 -9.86 -11.00 -1.91
C PHE A 83 -10.04 -11.69 -0.54
N TRP A 84 -9.92 -10.95 0.57
CA TRP A 84 -10.11 -11.47 1.92
C TRP A 84 -11.60 -11.74 2.18
N ARG A 85 -12.01 -12.99 2.01
CA ARG A 85 -13.39 -13.45 2.30
C ARG A 85 -13.54 -14.10 3.67
N GLU A 86 -12.44 -14.42 4.34
CA GLU A 86 -12.42 -15.40 5.43
C GLU A 86 -12.44 -14.77 6.84
N ASP A 87 -12.12 -13.49 6.98
CA ASP A 87 -12.12 -12.80 8.28
C ASP A 87 -13.53 -12.25 8.66
N PRO A 88 -13.92 -12.30 9.95
CA PRO A 88 -15.17 -11.67 10.44
C PRO A 88 -15.22 -10.17 10.19
N ASP A 89 -16.41 -9.62 9.93
CA ASP A 89 -16.58 -8.21 9.54
C ASP A 89 -16.02 -7.20 10.56
N GLY A 90 -16.23 -7.44 11.85
CA GLY A 90 -15.67 -6.59 12.90
C GLY A 90 -14.14 -6.56 12.91
N VAL A 91 -13.49 -7.68 12.55
CA VAL A 91 -12.02 -7.77 12.45
C VAL A 91 -11.53 -7.04 11.21
N VAL A 92 -12.19 -7.26 10.06
CA VAL A 92 -11.82 -6.62 8.79
C VAL A 92 -11.98 -5.10 8.87
N GLU A 93 -13.05 -4.61 9.47
CA GLU A 93 -13.30 -3.18 9.65
C GLU A 93 -12.33 -2.57 10.67
N SER A 94 -12.03 -3.25 11.78
CA SER A 94 -11.02 -2.79 12.73
C SER A 94 -9.63 -2.63 12.08
N ARG A 95 -9.20 -3.63 11.31
CA ARG A 95 -7.96 -3.56 10.51
C ARG A 95 -8.00 -2.43 9.48
N ALA A 96 -9.15 -2.23 8.82
CA ALA A 96 -9.33 -1.12 7.88
C ALA A 96 -9.19 0.24 8.57
N ARG A 97 -9.75 0.40 9.77
CA ARG A 97 -9.64 1.64 10.56
C ARG A 97 -8.21 1.89 11.04
N HIS A 98 -7.48 0.83 11.38
CA HIS A 98 -6.07 0.95 11.69
C HIS A 98 -5.26 1.45 10.48
N GLU A 99 -5.55 0.96 9.28
CA GLU A 99 -4.96 1.45 8.02
C GLU A 99 -5.29 2.94 7.78
N VAL A 100 -6.53 3.37 8.04
CA VAL A 100 -6.91 4.81 7.97
C VAL A 100 -6.09 5.63 8.96
N ALA A 101 -5.99 5.21 10.22
CA ALA A 101 -5.22 5.92 11.23
C ALA A 101 -3.72 6.01 10.86
N PHE A 102 -3.17 4.94 10.27
CA PHE A 102 -1.82 4.91 9.72
C PHE A 102 -1.64 5.94 8.60
N VAL A 103 -2.57 6.02 7.66
CA VAL A 103 -2.54 6.99 6.55
C VAL A 103 -2.61 8.43 7.08
N GLU A 104 -3.47 8.71 8.05
CA GLU A 104 -3.57 10.06 8.65
C GLU A 104 -2.27 10.47 9.35
N ARG A 105 -1.60 9.54 10.06
CA ARG A 105 -0.28 9.81 10.65
C ARG A 105 0.77 10.08 9.57
N CYS A 106 0.77 9.31 8.49
CA CYS A 106 1.65 9.56 7.36
C CYS A 106 1.46 10.98 6.80
N LEU A 107 0.20 11.37 6.54
CA LEU A 107 -0.14 12.69 6.03
C LEU A 107 0.29 13.80 7.00
N GLY A 108 0.11 13.59 8.31
CA GLY A 108 0.57 14.52 9.36
C GLY A 108 2.10 14.70 9.39
N ALA A 109 2.86 13.69 8.98
CA ALA A 109 4.31 13.74 8.82
C ALA A 109 4.77 14.24 7.43
N GLY A 110 3.86 14.77 6.62
CA GLY A 110 4.17 15.29 5.28
C GLY A 110 4.36 14.21 4.21
N LEU A 111 4.11 12.94 4.51
CA LEU A 111 4.12 11.87 3.51
C LEU A 111 2.90 11.98 2.60
N LEU A 112 3.09 11.74 1.31
CA LEU A 112 1.99 11.64 0.36
C LEU A 112 1.39 10.23 0.41
N ALA A 113 0.17 10.12 0.90
CA ALA A 113 -0.59 8.87 0.95
C ALA A 113 -2.01 9.07 0.34
N PRO A 114 -2.53 8.09 -0.42
CA PRO A 114 -3.91 8.15 -0.91
C PRO A 114 -4.90 8.22 0.26
N ARG A 115 -5.66 9.31 0.34
CA ARG A 115 -6.66 9.51 1.41
C ARG A 115 -7.80 8.49 1.29
N PRO A 116 -8.17 7.79 2.37
CA PRO A 116 -9.33 6.91 2.36
C PRO A 116 -10.61 7.74 2.21
N VAL A 117 -11.60 7.18 1.52
CA VAL A 117 -12.96 7.72 1.44
C VAL A 117 -13.86 6.80 2.25
N LEU A 118 -14.47 7.36 3.29
CA LEU A 118 -15.42 6.63 4.12
C LEU A 118 -16.75 6.45 3.38
N ALA A 119 -17.41 5.34 3.64
CA ALA A 119 -18.76 5.11 3.18
C ALA A 119 -19.75 6.06 3.88
N ARG A 120 -20.99 6.14 3.36
CA ARG A 120 -22.04 7.01 3.92
C ARG A 120 -22.38 6.70 5.38
N ASP A 121 -22.20 5.45 5.80
CA ASP A 121 -22.39 4.98 7.17
C ASP A 121 -21.14 5.16 8.06
N GLY A 122 -20.07 5.75 7.52
CA GLY A 122 -18.79 5.93 8.21
C GLY A 122 -17.90 4.69 8.25
N SER A 123 -18.26 3.60 7.57
CA SER A 123 -17.41 2.42 7.42
C SER A 123 -16.27 2.65 6.42
N VAL A 124 -15.17 1.91 6.59
CA VAL A 124 -14.04 1.95 5.63
C VAL A 124 -14.23 0.87 4.55
N LEU A 125 -14.87 -0.24 4.90
CA LEU A 125 -15.14 -1.35 4.01
C LEU A 125 -16.65 -1.62 3.90
N VAL A 126 -17.14 -1.68 2.65
CA VAL A 126 -18.51 -2.06 2.34
C VAL A 126 -18.51 -3.39 1.59
N ARG A 127 -19.47 -4.28 1.89
CA ARG A 127 -19.63 -5.55 1.17
C ARG A 127 -20.82 -5.50 0.22
N ASP A 128 -20.64 -6.08 -0.97
CA ASP A 128 -21.77 -6.33 -1.87
C ASP A 128 -22.55 -7.58 -1.45
N ALA A 129 -23.64 -7.87 -2.17
CA ALA A 129 -24.51 -9.03 -1.90
C ALA A 129 -23.77 -10.39 -2.01
N SER A 130 -22.59 -10.44 -2.65
CA SER A 130 -21.76 -11.64 -2.73
C SER A 130 -20.77 -11.78 -1.57
N GLY A 131 -20.79 -10.83 -0.62
CA GLY A 131 -19.83 -10.72 0.48
C GLY A 131 -18.47 -10.16 0.06
N THR A 132 -18.31 -9.68 -1.18
CA THR A 132 -17.04 -9.11 -1.65
C THR A 132 -16.85 -7.73 -1.02
N GLY A 133 -15.70 -7.52 -0.37
CA GLY A 133 -15.36 -6.26 0.28
C GLY A 133 -14.76 -5.23 -0.67
N TRP A 134 -15.20 -3.99 -0.53
CA TRP A 134 -14.81 -2.84 -1.34
C TRP A 134 -14.32 -1.70 -0.44
N ARG A 135 -13.21 -1.05 -0.83
CA ARG A 135 -12.67 0.15 -0.18
C ARG A 135 -12.36 1.21 -1.23
N VAL A 136 -12.46 2.48 -0.86
CA VAL A 136 -12.23 3.61 -1.77
C VAL A 136 -11.17 4.53 -1.21
N HIS A 137 -10.27 4.99 -2.07
CA HIS A 137 -9.31 6.05 -1.77
C HIS A 137 -9.37 7.12 -2.87
N VAL A 138 -8.95 8.34 -2.57
CA VAL A 138 -8.66 9.35 -3.59
C VAL A 138 -7.59 8.79 -4.53
N PHE A 139 -7.81 8.88 -5.84
CA PHE A 139 -6.86 8.37 -6.81
C PHE A 139 -5.61 9.27 -6.85
N ALA A 140 -4.45 8.69 -6.53
CA ALA A 140 -3.17 9.37 -6.69
C ALA A 140 -2.65 9.15 -8.11
N PRO A 141 -2.58 10.20 -8.96
CA PRO A 141 -1.96 10.08 -10.27
C PRO A 141 -0.45 9.85 -10.10
N GLY A 142 0.14 9.04 -10.97
CA GLY A 142 1.57 8.78 -10.93
C GLY A 142 2.04 7.91 -12.07
N VAL A 143 3.37 7.80 -12.18
CA VAL A 143 4.05 6.91 -13.12
C VAL A 143 4.93 5.96 -12.33
N VAL A 144 5.09 4.73 -12.82
CA VAL A 144 6.04 3.79 -12.24
C VAL A 144 7.43 4.19 -12.75
N PRO A 145 8.36 4.62 -11.88
CA PRO A 145 9.70 4.98 -12.32
C PRO A 145 10.45 3.74 -12.84
N ASP A 146 11.39 3.97 -13.75
CA ASP A 146 12.29 2.90 -14.16
C ASP A 146 13.19 2.48 -12.99
N ARG A 147 13.62 1.22 -12.97
CA ARG A 147 14.49 0.70 -11.91
C ARG A 147 15.87 1.33 -11.89
N SER A 148 16.30 1.99 -12.96
CA SER A 148 17.56 2.72 -13.04
C SER A 148 17.44 4.18 -12.56
N ASP A 149 16.23 4.66 -12.28
CA ASP A 149 16.02 6.02 -11.78
C ASP A 149 16.52 6.15 -10.33
N LEU A 150 17.75 6.66 -10.18
CA LEU A 150 18.39 6.84 -8.88
C LEU A 150 17.70 7.92 -8.03
N ALA A 151 17.11 8.94 -8.64
CA ALA A 151 16.42 9.99 -7.92
C ALA A 151 15.14 9.44 -7.29
N ALA A 152 14.35 8.68 -8.06
CA ALA A 152 13.17 7.99 -7.55
C ALA A 152 13.53 6.97 -6.45
N GLN A 153 14.61 6.22 -6.61
CA GLN A 153 15.08 5.28 -5.57
C GLN A 153 15.42 5.99 -4.26
N ARG A 154 16.20 7.07 -4.32
CA ARG A 154 16.54 7.88 -3.13
C ARG A 154 15.30 8.46 -2.48
N TRP A 155 14.37 8.98 -3.29
CA TRP A 155 13.10 9.50 -2.78
C TRP A 155 12.31 8.41 -2.04
N VAL A 156 12.12 7.22 -2.64
CA VAL A 156 11.41 6.09 -2.00
C VAL A 156 12.07 5.68 -0.68
N LEU A 157 13.40 5.61 -0.65
CA LEU A 157 14.14 5.29 0.59
C LEU A 157 13.90 6.35 1.67
N GLY A 158 13.90 7.65 1.31
CA GLY A 158 13.55 8.73 2.22
C GLY A 158 12.13 8.63 2.75
N GLN A 159 11.15 8.30 1.91
CA GLN A 159 9.77 8.06 2.36
C GLN A 159 9.70 6.87 3.33
N GLY A 160 10.43 5.79 3.06
CA GLY A 160 10.52 4.63 3.95
C GLY A 160 11.12 4.99 5.32
N ALA A 161 12.17 5.82 5.35
CA ALA A 161 12.76 6.30 6.59
C ALA A 161 11.78 7.12 7.43
N LEU A 162 11.03 8.04 6.80
CA LEU A 162 9.98 8.82 7.46
C LEU A 162 8.86 7.92 8.02
N ILE A 163 8.39 6.93 7.24
CA ILE A 163 7.38 5.97 7.70
C ILE A 163 7.89 5.19 8.92
N HIS A 164 9.13 4.72 8.90
CA HIS A 164 9.73 4.03 10.05
C HIS A 164 9.91 4.96 11.25
N GLY A 165 10.23 6.24 11.02
CA GLY A 165 10.33 7.27 12.05
C GLY A 165 9.02 7.54 12.80
N LEU A 166 7.87 7.18 12.24
CA LEU A 166 6.58 7.24 12.94
C LEU A 166 6.51 6.30 14.16
N ALA A 167 7.42 5.33 14.26
CA ALA A 167 7.58 4.42 15.41
C ALA A 167 6.24 3.82 15.88
N LEU A 168 5.48 3.27 14.93
CA LEU A 168 4.14 2.77 15.20
C LEU A 168 4.16 1.38 15.80
N ASP A 169 3.49 1.24 16.93
CA ASP A 169 3.26 -0.07 17.53
C ASP A 169 2.26 -0.90 16.70
N PRO A 170 2.46 -2.23 16.62
CA PRO A 170 1.48 -3.12 16.02
C PRO A 170 0.14 -3.04 16.76
N ALA A 171 -0.97 -3.28 16.04
CA ALA A 171 -2.28 -3.31 16.69
C ALA A 171 -2.36 -4.48 17.68
N PRO A 172 -3.20 -4.39 18.72
CA PRO A 172 -3.45 -5.52 19.61
C PRO A 172 -3.89 -6.76 18.82
N GLY A 173 -3.15 -7.85 18.95
CA GLY A 173 -3.43 -9.13 18.27
C GLY A 173 -2.78 -9.28 16.89
N ASP A 174 -2.04 -8.28 16.40
CA ASP A 174 -1.26 -8.45 15.17
C ASP A 174 0.00 -9.30 15.42
N THR A 175 0.24 -10.25 14.51
CA THR A 175 1.46 -11.05 14.51
C THR A 175 2.57 -10.29 13.80
N VAL A 176 3.59 -9.89 14.55
CA VAL A 176 4.82 -9.35 13.97
C VAL A 176 5.65 -10.52 13.44
N HIS A 177 5.65 -10.71 12.12
CA HIS A 177 6.40 -11.82 11.52
C HIS A 177 7.91 -11.52 11.51
N ALA A 178 8.70 -12.42 12.08
CA ALA A 178 10.15 -12.31 12.21
C ALA A 178 10.89 -11.89 10.93
N PRO A 179 10.52 -12.35 9.70
CA PRO A 179 11.19 -11.90 8.48
C PRO A 179 11.07 -10.39 8.20
N TYR A 180 10.10 -9.67 8.80
CA TYR A 180 9.94 -8.22 8.65
C TYR A 180 10.60 -7.42 9.78
N THR A 181 11.08 -8.06 10.84
CA THR A 181 11.71 -7.40 11.99
C THR A 181 13.12 -7.88 12.30
N ALA A 182 13.51 -9.04 11.79
CA ALA A 182 14.87 -9.55 11.87
C ALA A 182 15.69 -8.96 10.73
N SER A 183 16.63 -8.09 11.08
CA SER A 183 17.72 -7.67 10.20
C SER A 183 19.03 -8.15 10.83
N THR A 184 19.88 -8.79 10.03
CA THR A 184 21.25 -9.10 10.43
C THR A 184 22.19 -7.91 10.21
N VAL A 185 21.67 -6.79 9.71
CA VAL A 185 22.43 -5.55 9.52
C VAL A 185 22.67 -4.91 10.88
N ASP A 186 23.94 -4.63 11.18
CA ASP A 186 24.31 -3.78 12.30
C ASP A 186 23.99 -2.32 11.93
N TRP A 187 22.84 -1.84 12.39
CA TRP A 187 22.39 -0.48 12.14
C TRP A 187 23.29 0.58 12.80
N ALA A 188 23.94 0.25 13.91
CA ALA A 188 24.84 1.17 14.60
C ALA A 188 26.14 1.36 13.80
N GLU A 189 26.70 0.28 13.27
CA GLU A 189 27.84 0.35 12.36
C GLU A 189 27.49 1.13 11.08
N LEU A 190 26.34 0.85 10.47
CA LEU A 190 25.92 1.51 9.24
C LEU A 190 25.69 3.03 9.44
N ALA A 191 25.09 3.41 10.57
CA ALA A 191 24.91 4.81 10.94
C ALA A 191 26.25 5.52 11.19
N ALA A 192 27.19 4.87 11.89
CA ALA A 192 28.52 5.41 12.12
C ALA A 192 29.29 5.62 10.79
N LEU A 193 29.18 4.67 9.86
CA LEU A 193 29.75 4.80 8.52
C LEU A 193 29.14 5.96 7.73
N ALA A 194 27.81 6.14 7.79
CA ALA A 194 27.13 7.26 7.13
C ALA A 194 27.63 8.62 7.64
N VAL A 195 27.74 8.76 8.97
CA VAL A 195 28.31 9.96 9.60
C VAL A 195 29.76 10.19 9.15
N ALA A 196 30.58 9.14 9.13
CA ALA A 196 31.99 9.23 8.75
C ALA A 196 32.22 9.67 7.28
N VAL A 197 31.30 9.32 6.37
CA VAL A 197 31.37 9.74 4.97
C VAL A 197 30.61 11.04 4.67
N GLY A 198 30.12 11.73 5.72
CA GLY A 198 29.45 13.02 5.60
C GLY A 198 28.06 12.93 4.99
N THR A 199 27.40 11.77 5.04
CA THR A 199 25.99 11.65 4.65
C THR A 199 25.09 11.87 5.88
N GLU A 200 24.36 12.98 5.89
CA GLU A 200 23.38 13.23 6.95
C GLU A 200 22.20 12.24 6.83
N TRP A 201 22.07 11.34 7.80
CA TRP A 201 20.77 10.75 8.12
C TRP A 201 19.99 11.81 8.90
N ARG A 202 19.10 12.54 8.21
CA ARG A 202 18.21 13.48 8.88
C ARG A 202 17.07 12.74 9.57
N HIS A 203 17.16 12.65 10.89
CA HIS A 203 16.01 12.49 11.76
C HIS A 203 15.50 13.90 12.08
N GLU A 204 14.50 14.36 11.34
CA GLU A 204 13.64 15.48 11.75
C GLU A 204 12.20 14.95 11.88
#